data_AF-A0AAW8M4P5-F1
#
_entry.id   AF-A0AAW8M4P5-F1
#
_cell.length_a   1.000
_cell.length_b   1.000
_cell.length_c   1.000
_cell.angle_alpha   90.00
_cell.angle_beta   90.00
_cell.angle_gamma   90.00
#
_symmetry.space_group_name_H-M   'P 1'
#
loop_
_entity.id
_entity.type
_entity.pdbx_description
1 polymer ?
#
loop_
_entity_poly.entity_id
_entity_poly.type
_entity_poly.pdbx_seq_one_letter_code
_entity_poly.pdbx_strand_id
1 'polypeptide(L)'
;MEDFQTLVSDTERLLDHTATLAGDQADELRGQIHETLLRARETLKLTEDSVRERGQAAVAATEEYVQANPWQSVGIAAGVGFLIGLLATRR
;
A
#
# COMPACT_ATOMS: atom_id res chain seq x y z
N MET A 1 -5.11 10.62 -59.09
CA MET A 1 -6.20 10.64 -58.08
C MET A 1 -6.31 9.30 -57.36
N GLU A 2 -6.06 8.15 -58.01
CA GLU A 2 -6.01 6.84 -57.35
C GLU A 2 -4.95 6.75 -56.23
N ASP A 3 -3.73 7.28 -56.44
CA ASP A 3 -2.67 7.21 -55.42
C ASP A 3 -3.02 7.87 -54.09
N PHE A 4 -3.83 8.94 -54.12
CA PHE A 4 -4.26 9.65 -52.91
C PHE A 4 -5.29 8.83 -52.13
N GLN A 5 -6.20 8.14 -52.82
CA GLN A 5 -7.17 7.25 -52.17
C GLN A 5 -6.48 6.04 -51.55
N THR A 6 -5.44 5.50 -52.23
CA THR A 6 -4.62 4.41 -51.69
C THR A 6 -3.88 4.84 -50.42
N LEU A 7 -3.24 6.02 -50.41
CA LEU A 7 -2.55 6.54 -49.22
C LEU A 7 -3.49 6.79 -48.04
N VAL A 8 -4.67 7.34 -48.29
CA VAL A 8 -5.69 7.55 -47.25
C VAL A 8 -6.17 6.21 -46.69
N SER A 9 -6.48 5.25 -47.57
CA SER A 9 -6.91 3.90 -47.14
C SER A 9 -5.83 3.15 -46.35
N ASP A 10 -4.56 3.31 -46.71
CA ASP A 10 -3.45 2.66 -46.01
C ASP A 10 -3.20 3.32 -44.65
N THR A 11 -3.38 4.64 -44.57
CA THR A 11 -3.34 5.39 -43.31
C THR A 11 -4.49 5.00 -42.38
N GLU A 12 -5.71 4.84 -42.91
CA GLU A 12 -6.85 4.35 -42.12
C GLU A 12 -6.62 2.93 -41.60
N ARG A 13 -6.08 2.01 -42.41
CA ARG A 13 -5.70 0.67 -41.96
C ARG A 13 -4.63 0.71 -40.87
N LEU A 14 -3.60 1.55 -41.02
CA LEU A 14 -2.56 1.71 -40.01
C LEU A 14 -3.12 2.31 -38.71
N LEU A 15 -4.04 3.26 -38.80
CA LEU A 15 -4.70 3.85 -37.64
C LEU A 15 -5.54 2.81 -36.89
N ASP A 16 -6.32 2.00 -37.61
CA ASP A 16 -7.20 0.97 -37.05
C ASP A 16 -6.40 -0.16 -36.39
N HIS A 17 -5.32 -0.61 -37.03
CA HIS A 17 -4.39 -1.58 -36.44
C HIS A 17 -3.70 -1.02 -35.19
N THR A 18 -3.29 0.25 -35.20
CA THR A 18 -2.64 0.90 -34.05
C THR A 18 -3.63 1.08 -32.90
N ALA A 19 -4.88 1.47 -33.19
CA ALA A 19 -5.93 1.62 -32.19
C ALA A 19 -6.28 0.27 -31.53
N THR A 20 -6.36 -0.80 -32.32
CA THR A 20 -6.62 -2.16 -31.81
C THR A 20 -5.46 -2.66 -30.96
N LEU A 21 -4.22 -2.55 -31.45
CA LEU A 21 -3.02 -2.94 -30.69
C LEU A 21 -2.87 -2.16 -29.38
N ALA A 22 -3.20 -0.87 -29.38
CA ALA A 22 -3.19 -0.04 -28.18
C ALA A 22 -4.31 -0.43 -27.21
N GLY A 23 -5.49 -0.81 -27.71
CA GLY A 23 -6.60 -1.33 -26.92
C GLY A 23 -6.24 -2.66 -26.23
N ASP A 24 -5.72 -3.61 -27.00
CA ASP A 24 -5.34 -4.94 -26.49
C ASP A 24 -4.22 -4.83 -25.44
N GLN A 25 -3.19 -4.01 -25.67
CA GLN A 25 -2.15 -3.74 -24.67
C GLN A 25 -2.70 -3.04 -23.41
N ALA A 26 -3.64 -2.12 -23.57
CA ALA A 26 -4.24 -1.43 -22.44
C ALA A 26 -5.08 -2.39 -21.58
N ASP A 27 -5.79 -3.33 -22.20
CA ASP A 27 -6.58 -4.33 -21.49
C ASP A 27 -5.72 -5.41 -20.83
N GLU A 28 -4.62 -5.82 -21.47
CA GLU A 28 -3.62 -6.69 -20.85
C GLU A 28 -3.00 -6.04 -19.61
N LEU A 29 -2.59 -4.77 -19.73
CA LEU A 29 -2.02 -4.00 -18.62
C LEU A 29 -3.03 -3.83 -17.48
N ARG A 30 -4.30 -3.55 -17.79
CA ARG A 30 -5.37 -3.50 -16.78
C ARG A 30 -5.54 -4.85 -16.08
N GLY A 31 -5.46 -5.96 -16.83
CA GLY A 31 -5.51 -7.31 -16.28
C GLY A 31 -4.39 -7.57 -15.28
N GLN A 32 -3.15 -7.26 -15.66
CA GLN A 32 -1.97 -7.42 -14.79
C GLN A 32 -2.04 -6.55 -13.53
N ILE A 33 -2.50 -5.30 -13.67
CA ILE A 33 -2.72 -4.40 -12.52
C ILE A 33 -3.79 -4.98 -11.58
N HIS A 34 -4.90 -5.47 -12.12
CA HIS A 34 -5.97 -6.05 -11.32
C HIS A 34 -5.50 -7.29 -10.55
N GLU A 35 -4.76 -8.18 -11.20
CA GLU A 35 -4.20 -9.38 -10.56
C GLU A 35 -3.18 -9.03 -9.48
N THR A 36 -2.33 -8.02 -9.72
CA THR A 36 -1.36 -7.53 -8.75
C THR A 36 -2.06 -6.90 -7.53
N LEU A 37 -3.13 -6.12 -7.75
CA LEU A 37 -3.92 -5.53 -6.67
C LEU A 37 -4.64 -6.60 -5.84
N LEU A 38 -5.16 -7.65 -6.46
CA LEU A 38 -5.77 -8.78 -5.75
C LEU A 38 -4.75 -9.48 -4.85
N ARG A 39 -3.56 -9.81 -5.37
CA ARG A 39 -2.46 -10.42 -4.59
C ARG A 39 -2.01 -9.53 -3.43
N ALA A 40 -1.87 -8.22 -3.67
CA ALA A 40 -1.51 -7.26 -2.63
C ALA A 40 -2.57 -7.21 -1.52
N ARG A 41 -3.87 -7.21 -1.89
CA ARG A 41 -4.99 -7.20 -0.94
C ARG A 41 -5.06 -8.48 -0.11
N GLU A 42 -4.77 -9.62 -0.72
CA GLU A 42 -4.69 -10.92 -0.03
C GLU A 42 -3.52 -10.95 0.96
N THR A 43 -2.35 -10.48 0.54
CA THR A 43 -1.16 -10.38 1.39
C THR A 43 -1.39 -9.44 2.58
N LEU A 44 -2.05 -8.31 2.35
CA LEU A 44 -2.41 -7.36 3.40
C LEU A 44 -3.36 -7.97 4.42
N LYS A 45 -4.37 -8.73 3.99
CA LYS A 45 -5.29 -9.45 4.90
C LYS A 45 -4.55 -10.47 5.78
N LEU A 46 -3.66 -11.26 5.18
CA LEU A 46 -2.86 -12.24 5.92
C LEU A 46 -1.92 -11.56 6.94
N THR A 47 -1.47 -10.35 6.63
CA THR A 47 -0.63 -9.55 7.52
C THR A 47 -1.44 -8.89 8.62
N GLU A 48 -2.66 -8.42 8.34
CA GLU A 48 -3.56 -7.76 9.29
C GLU A 48 -3.89 -8.67 10.48
N ASP A 49 -4.24 -9.93 10.24
CA ASP A 49 -4.58 -10.86 11.31
C ASP A 49 -3.37 -11.15 12.21
N SER A 50 -2.20 -11.38 11.62
CA SER A 50 -0.98 -11.66 12.38
C SER A 50 -0.45 -10.44 13.16
N VAL A 51 -0.61 -9.24 12.61
CA VAL A 51 -0.23 -7.99 13.29
C VAL A 51 -1.23 -7.67 14.40
N ARG A 52 -2.52 -7.92 14.18
CA ARG A 52 -3.56 -7.73 15.18
C ARG A 52 -3.37 -8.67 16.38
N GLU A 53 -3.10 -9.95 16.12
CA GLU A 53 -2.85 -10.94 17.17
C GLU A 53 -1.59 -10.61 17.97
N ARG A 54 -0.49 -10.27 17.29
CA ARG A 54 0.76 -9.85 17.94
C ARG A 54 0.60 -8.53 18.71
N GLY A 55 -0.17 -7.58 18.17
CA GLY A 55 -0.49 -6.33 18.83
C GLY A 55 -1.32 -6.54 20.10
N GLN A 56 -2.33 -7.41 20.05
CA GLN A 56 -3.13 -7.76 21.22
C GLN A 56 -2.31 -8.46 22.29
N ALA A 57 -1.44 -9.41 21.92
CA ALA A 57 -0.55 -10.08 22.87
C ALA A 57 0.42 -9.11 23.57
N ALA A 58 0.98 -8.15 22.82
CA ALA A 58 1.86 -7.13 23.38
C ALA A 58 1.13 -6.16 24.32
N VAL A 59 -0.11 -5.77 23.97
CA VAL A 59 -0.97 -4.94 24.84
C VAL A 59 -1.29 -5.69 26.13
N ALA A 60 -1.72 -6.96 26.05
CA ALA A 60 -2.06 -7.76 27.22
C ALA A 60 -0.86 -7.93 28.17
N ALA A 61 0.33 -8.23 27.64
CA ALA A 61 1.55 -8.34 28.45
C ALA A 61 1.95 -7.01 29.11
N THR A 62 1.70 -5.89 28.43
CA THR A 62 1.97 -4.55 28.98
C THR A 62 0.97 -4.20 30.08
N GLU A 63 -0.31 -4.53 29.90
CA GLU A 63 -1.36 -4.30 30.90
C GLU A 63 -1.10 -5.10 32.18
N GLU A 64 -0.72 -6.39 32.05
CA GLU A 64 -0.34 -7.23 33.18
C GLU A 64 0.88 -6.65 33.93
N TYR A 65 1.90 -6.19 33.20
CA TYR A 65 3.09 -5.58 33.79
C TYR A 65 2.77 -4.28 34.55
N VAL A 66 1.91 -3.43 33.98
CA VAL A 66 1.45 -2.19 34.62
C VAL A 66 0.62 -2.48 35.87
N GLN A 67 -0.26 -3.48 35.79
CA GLN A 67 -1.11 -3.86 36.92
C GLN A 67 -0.31 -4.50 38.06
N ALA A 68 0.75 -5.24 37.74
CA ALA A 68 1.65 -5.82 38.74
C ALA A 68 2.54 -4.77 39.43
N ASN A 69 2.96 -3.70 38.73
CA ASN A 69 3.91 -2.71 39.26
C ASN A 69 3.52 -1.25 38.93
N PRO A 70 2.39 -0.73 39.47
CA PRO A 70 1.82 0.55 39.06
C PRO A 70 2.78 1.73 39.28
N TRP A 71 3.50 1.78 40.41
CA TRP A 71 4.44 2.86 40.70
C TRP A 71 5.69 2.85 39.79
N GLN A 72 6.20 1.68 39.39
CA GLN A 72 7.34 1.58 38.47
C GLN A 72 6.94 1.98 37.04
N SER A 73 5.77 1.53 36.59
CA SER A 73 5.24 1.89 35.26
C SER A 73 5.02 3.40 35.12
N VAL A 74 4.46 4.05 36.15
CA VAL A 74 4.33 5.51 36.19
C VAL A 74 5.71 6.20 36.15
N GLY A 75 6.70 5.68 36.88
CA GLY A 75 8.07 6.21 36.85
C GLY A 75 8.74 6.13 35.48
N ILE A 76 8.60 4.99 34.78
CA ILE A 76 9.14 4.81 33.42
C ILE A 76 8.42 5.73 32.43
N ALA A 77 7.09 5.80 32.48
CA ALA A 77 6.30 6.67 31.60
C ALA A 77 6.66 8.15 31.80
N ALA A 78 6.78 8.59 33.05
CA ALA A 78 7.20 9.94 33.39
C ALA A 78 8.64 10.22 32.93
N GLY A 79 9.57 9.29 33.11
CA GLY A 79 10.96 9.42 32.65
C GLY A 79 11.08 9.55 31.14
N VAL A 80 10.40 8.68 30.39
CA VAL A 80 10.38 8.74 28.91
C VAL A 80 9.72 10.03 28.43
N GLY A 81 8.57 10.39 28.99
CA GLY A 81 7.88 11.64 28.65
C GLY A 81 8.73 12.88 28.94
N PHE A 82 9.46 12.89 30.06
CA PHE A 82 10.39 13.96 30.41
C PHE A 82 11.55 14.07 29.42
N LEU A 83 12.17 12.95 29.04
CA LEU A 83 13.27 12.94 28.07
C LEU A 83 12.81 13.43 26.69
N ILE A 84 11.65 12.97 26.23
CA ILE A 84 11.05 13.42 24.96
C ILE A 84 10.71 14.92 25.03
N GLY A 85 10.08 15.36 26.12
CA GLY A 85 9.77 16.78 26.33
C GLY A 85 11.00 17.67 26.36
N LEU A 86 12.09 17.20 26.99
CA LEU A 86 13.38 17.90 27.02
C LEU A 86 14.01 18.01 25.62
N LEU A 87 13.94 16.94 24.82
CA LEU A 87 14.41 16.96 23.43
C LEU A 87 13.56 17.88 22.54
N ALA A 88 12.24 17.85 22.72
CA ALA A 88 11.31 18.70 21.97
C ALA A 88 11.48 20.19 22.31
N THR A 89 11.79 20.52 23.57
CA THR A 89 12.07 21.89 24.03
C THR A 89 13.42 22.42 23.53
N ARG A 90 14.31 21.53 23.05
CA ARG A 90 15.62 21.88 22.48
C ARG A 90 15.58 22.22 20.99
N ARG A 91 14.40 22.33 20.38
CA ARG A 91 14.17 22.87 19.04
C ARG A 91 13.25 24.08 19.12
#